data_AF-A0A7C1FZA3-F1
#
_entry.id   AF-A0A7C1FZA3-F1
#
_cell.length_a   1.000
_cell.length_b   1.000
_cell.length_c   1.000
_cell.angle_alpha   90.00
_cell.angle_beta   90.00
_cell.angle_gamma   90.00
#
_symmetry.space_group_name_H-M   'P 1'
#
loop_
_entity.id
_entity.type
_entity.pdbx_description
1 polymer ?
#
loop_
_entity_poly.entity_id
_entity_poly.type
_entity_poly.pdbx_seq_one_letter_code
_entity_poly.pdbx_strand_id
1 'polypeptide(L)'
;TDAGGIALNLENEREVVDAYQAIMRSCKTRFPNARIRGIEVCKMVPKGIETIVGGIRDPSFGPVVMFGLGGIYVEVLKDIAFRAAPLDVIDAEEMISEIRTYPILLGVRGEGRRDIEGIADVILKIGRLMVDVEEISDIEINPLMVYEHGGGVNAVDIRIIVRRRNV
;
A
#
# COMPACT_ATOMS: atom_id res chain seq x y z
N THR A 1 1.42 -14.06 8.10
CA THR A 1 0.52 -15.18 7.72
C THR A 1 1.25 -16.52 7.54
N ASP A 2 2.58 -16.55 7.42
CA ASP A 2 3.35 -17.83 7.51
C ASP A 2 4.02 -18.08 8.87
N ALA A 3 4.34 -17.01 9.60
CA ALA A 3 4.95 -17.07 10.94
C ALA A 3 3.94 -17.02 12.10
N GLY A 4 2.65 -16.81 11.84
CA GLY A 4 1.67 -16.48 12.87
C GLY A 4 1.92 -15.13 13.55
N GLY A 5 2.53 -14.18 12.83
CA GLY A 5 2.98 -12.89 13.38
C GLY A 5 1.97 -11.74 13.32
N ILE A 6 0.73 -11.99 12.91
CA ILE A 6 -0.32 -10.96 12.72
C ILE A 6 -1.58 -11.42 13.46
N ALA A 7 -2.20 -10.50 14.19
CA ALA A 7 -3.52 -10.66 14.79
C ALA A 7 -4.39 -9.45 14.42
N LEU A 8 -5.65 -9.69 14.09
CA LEU A 8 -6.59 -8.68 13.59
C LEU A 8 -7.87 -8.69 14.45
N ASN A 9 -8.66 -7.61 14.36
CA ASN A 9 -9.96 -7.47 15.02
C ASN A 9 -9.91 -7.69 16.54
N LEU A 10 -8.91 -7.07 17.20
CA LEU A 10 -8.79 -7.10 18.65
C LEU A 10 -9.62 -5.95 19.24
N GLU A 11 -10.59 -6.29 20.09
CA GLU A 11 -11.61 -5.34 20.56
C GLU A 11 -11.33 -4.81 21.97
N ASN A 12 -10.42 -5.44 22.71
CA ASN A 12 -10.14 -5.09 24.10
C ASN A 12 -8.69 -5.42 24.52
N GLU A 13 -8.30 -4.88 25.69
CA GLU A 13 -6.96 -5.03 26.27
C GLU A 13 -6.53 -6.49 26.41
N ARG A 14 -7.43 -7.35 26.88
CA ARG A 14 -7.14 -8.77 27.10
C ARG A 14 -6.77 -9.47 25.80
N GLU A 15 -7.54 -9.24 24.74
CA GLU A 15 -7.27 -9.80 23.41
C GLU A 15 -5.92 -9.32 22.85
N VAL A 16 -5.54 -8.06 23.10
CA VAL A 16 -4.22 -7.54 22.71
C VAL A 16 -3.08 -8.27 23.44
N VAL A 17 -3.21 -8.50 24.74
CA VAL A 17 -2.21 -9.24 25.53
C VAL A 17 -2.11 -10.70 25.06
N ASP A 18 -3.25 -11.35 24.82
CA ASP A 18 -3.30 -12.74 24.36
C ASP A 18 -2.66 -12.87 22.95
N ALA A 19 -2.97 -11.94 22.05
CA ALA A 19 -2.39 -11.87 20.71
C ALA A 19 -0.88 -11.63 20.75
N TYR A 20 -0.40 -10.71 21.59
CA TYR A 20 1.04 -10.47 21.79
C TYR A 20 1.76 -11.76 22.17
N GLN A 21 1.26 -12.48 23.17
CA GLN A 21 1.88 -13.74 23.63
C GLN A 21 1.83 -14.83 22.56
N ALA A 22 0.73 -14.94 21.82
CA ALA A 22 0.59 -15.89 20.73
C ALA A 22 1.60 -15.62 19.59
N ILE A 23 1.70 -14.37 19.15
CA ILE A 23 2.65 -13.92 18.12
C ILE A 23 4.09 -14.21 18.56
N MET A 24 4.48 -13.76 19.75
CA MET A 24 5.85 -13.96 20.25
C MET A 24 6.23 -15.44 20.37
N ARG A 25 5.29 -16.29 20.83
CA ARG A 25 5.51 -17.75 20.88
C ARG A 25 5.66 -18.33 19.48
N SER A 26 4.76 -18.01 18.56
CA SER A 26 4.79 -18.54 17.19
C SER A 26 6.07 -18.15 16.47
N CYS A 27 6.48 -16.87 16.54
CA CYS A 27 7.70 -16.37 15.91
C CYS A 27 8.96 -17.02 16.49
N LYS A 28 9.08 -17.17 17.82
CA LYS A 28 10.24 -17.82 18.44
C LYS A 28 10.35 -19.30 18.08
N THR A 29 9.22 -20.01 17.99
CA THR A 29 9.20 -21.43 17.65
C THR A 29 9.56 -21.67 16.18
N ARG A 30 8.98 -20.88 15.27
CA ARG A 30 9.17 -21.07 13.82
C ARG A 30 10.48 -20.44 13.30
N PHE A 31 10.92 -19.36 13.92
CA PHE A 31 12.09 -18.58 13.51
C PHE A 31 12.96 -18.23 14.72
N PRO A 32 13.64 -19.22 15.32
CA PRO A 32 14.40 -19.03 16.57
C PRO A 32 15.53 -18.00 16.46
N ASN A 33 16.06 -17.79 15.26
CA ASN A 33 17.14 -16.83 14.99
C ASN A 33 16.61 -15.43 14.60
N ALA A 34 15.29 -15.22 14.54
CA ALA A 34 14.72 -13.92 14.18
C ALA A 34 14.99 -12.89 15.28
N ARG A 35 15.54 -11.74 14.91
CA ARG A 35 15.69 -10.59 15.81
C ARG A 35 14.39 -9.77 15.83
N ILE A 36 13.51 -10.07 16.78
CA ILE A 36 12.25 -9.35 16.98
C ILE A 36 12.55 -8.04 17.72
N ARG A 37 12.29 -6.89 17.08
CA ARG A 37 12.49 -5.56 17.68
C ARG A 37 11.33 -5.13 18.58
N GLY A 38 10.13 -5.63 18.29
CA GLY A 38 8.90 -5.27 18.98
C GLY A 38 7.68 -5.79 18.23
N ILE A 39 6.49 -5.35 18.68
CA ILE A 39 5.22 -5.56 18.00
C ILE A 39 4.61 -4.18 17.76
N GLU A 40 4.12 -3.97 16.54
CA GLU A 40 3.38 -2.77 16.17
C GLU A 40 1.89 -2.97 16.48
N VAL A 41 1.28 -1.98 17.13
CA VAL A 41 -0.15 -1.97 17.46
C VAL A 41 -0.79 -0.82 16.70
N CYS A 42 -1.61 -1.17 15.72
CA CYS A 42 -2.28 -0.23 14.83
C CYS A 42 -3.79 -0.30 14.97
N LYS A 43 -4.46 0.81 14.69
CA LYS A 43 -5.91 0.85 14.57
C LYS A 43 -6.35 -0.06 13.42
N MET A 44 -7.38 -0.89 13.64
CA MET A 44 -8.03 -1.61 12.55
C MET A 44 -8.78 -0.62 11.66
N VAL A 45 -8.34 -0.48 10.41
CA VAL A 45 -8.99 0.42 9.44
C VAL A 45 -10.35 -0.17 8.99
N PRO A 46 -11.36 0.68 8.72
CA PRO A 46 -12.60 0.19 8.12
C PRO A 46 -12.33 -0.37 6.72
N LYS A 47 -13.23 -1.25 6.27
CA LYS A 47 -13.19 -1.79 4.91
C LYS A 47 -13.43 -0.67 3.88
N GLY A 48 -12.76 -0.80 2.75
CA GLY A 48 -12.88 0.06 1.57
C GLY A 48 -12.48 -0.74 0.33
N ILE A 49 -12.20 -0.05 -0.77
CA ILE A 49 -11.60 -0.66 -1.96
C ILE A 49 -10.09 -0.72 -1.75
N GLU A 50 -9.52 -1.91 -1.89
CA GLU A 50 -8.08 -2.10 -1.85
C GLU A 50 -7.48 -1.66 -3.20
N THR A 51 -6.46 -0.81 -3.12
CA THR A 51 -5.64 -0.37 -4.26
C THR A 51 -4.17 -0.58 -3.94
N ILE A 52 -3.32 -0.50 -4.95
CA ILE A 52 -1.88 -0.50 -4.81
C ILE A 52 -1.33 0.79 -5.41
N VAL A 53 -0.42 1.45 -4.70
CA VAL A 53 0.40 2.54 -5.23
C VAL A 53 1.84 2.23 -4.90
N GLY A 54 2.72 2.30 -5.88
CA GLY A 54 4.14 2.06 -5.66
C GLY A 54 5.02 2.93 -6.53
N GLY A 55 6.30 2.95 -6.21
CA GLY A 55 7.34 3.61 -6.97
C GLY A 55 8.56 2.70 -7.06
N ILE A 56 9.14 2.60 -8.23
CA ILE A 56 10.39 1.88 -8.47
C ILE A 56 11.36 2.79 -9.21
N ARG A 57 12.66 2.61 -8.97
CA ARG A 57 13.69 3.24 -9.79
C ARG A 57 14.09 2.30 -10.91
N ASP A 58 13.47 2.48 -12.06
CA ASP A 58 13.77 1.75 -13.28
C ASP A 58 15.17 2.14 -13.82
N PRO A 59 15.99 1.18 -14.33
CA PRO A 59 17.32 1.48 -14.87
C PRO A 59 17.32 2.39 -16.11
N SER A 60 16.26 2.38 -16.90
CA SER A 60 16.13 3.12 -18.15
C SER A 60 15.40 4.44 -17.97
N PHE A 61 14.32 4.43 -17.16
CA PHE A 61 13.42 5.57 -16.99
C PHE A 61 13.62 6.35 -15.70
N GLY A 62 14.44 5.85 -14.77
CA GLY A 62 14.58 6.45 -13.44
C GLY A 62 13.33 6.19 -12.59
N PRO A 63 12.90 7.14 -11.74
CA PRO A 63 11.68 7.02 -10.95
C PRO A 63 10.43 6.74 -11.80
N VAL A 64 9.73 5.64 -11.52
CA VAL A 64 8.46 5.28 -12.14
C VAL A 64 7.45 4.96 -11.04
N VAL A 65 6.27 5.56 -11.10
CA VAL A 65 5.15 5.31 -10.19
C VAL A 65 4.17 4.35 -10.85
N MET A 66 3.54 3.49 -10.05
CA MET A 66 2.53 2.54 -10.48
C MET A 66 1.25 2.69 -9.66
N PHE A 67 0.11 2.40 -10.29
CA PHE A 67 -1.20 2.34 -9.64
C PHE A 67 -2.05 1.20 -10.22
N GLY A 68 -2.83 0.55 -9.36
CA GLY A 68 -3.84 -0.43 -9.75
C GLY A 68 -4.80 -0.77 -8.59
N LEU A 69 -5.80 -1.60 -8.87
CA LEU A 69 -6.63 -2.18 -7.80
C LEU A 69 -5.93 -3.37 -7.14
N GLY A 70 -6.01 -3.45 -5.81
CA GLY A 70 -5.38 -4.52 -5.02
C GLY A 70 -6.05 -5.88 -5.19
N GLY A 71 -5.51 -6.90 -4.52
CA GLY A 71 -6.02 -8.27 -4.58
C GLY A 71 -5.90 -8.90 -5.97
N ILE A 72 -6.93 -9.63 -6.41
CA ILE A 72 -6.89 -10.42 -7.66
C ILE A 72 -6.66 -9.57 -8.92
N TYR A 73 -6.97 -8.28 -8.89
CA TYR A 73 -6.89 -7.41 -10.06
C TYR A 73 -5.44 -7.14 -10.47
N VAL A 74 -4.53 -7.00 -9.51
CA VAL A 74 -3.08 -6.91 -9.77
C VAL A 74 -2.46 -8.28 -10.00
N GLU A 75 -2.78 -9.26 -9.15
CA GLU A 75 -2.11 -10.58 -9.18
C GLU A 75 -2.44 -11.39 -10.45
N VAL A 76 -3.69 -11.33 -10.92
CA VAL A 76 -4.19 -12.17 -12.01
C VAL A 76 -4.38 -11.37 -13.30
N LEU A 77 -5.01 -10.19 -13.21
CA LEU A 77 -5.35 -9.40 -14.41
C LEU A 77 -4.22 -8.49 -14.87
N LYS A 78 -3.22 -8.22 -14.00
CA LYS A 78 -2.12 -7.28 -14.25
C LYS A 78 -2.63 -5.90 -14.69
N ASP A 79 -3.73 -5.45 -14.09
CA ASP A 79 -4.39 -4.19 -14.42
C ASP A 79 -3.73 -3.02 -13.66
N ILE A 80 -2.63 -2.52 -14.23
CA ILE A 80 -1.75 -1.53 -13.61
C ILE A 80 -1.40 -0.47 -14.66
N ALA A 81 -1.38 0.80 -14.23
CA ALA A 81 -0.87 1.91 -15.01
C ALA A 81 0.45 2.43 -14.42
N PHE A 82 1.32 2.94 -15.29
CA PHE A 82 2.64 3.45 -14.91
C PHE A 82 2.86 4.87 -15.45
N ARG A 83 3.59 5.69 -14.70
CA ARG A 83 4.06 7.03 -15.13
C ARG A 83 5.48 7.26 -14.63
N ALA A 84 6.32 7.88 -15.45
CA ALA A 84 7.62 8.37 -14.98
C ALA A 84 7.41 9.56 -14.04
N ALA A 85 8.23 9.69 -13.00
CA ALA A 85 8.23 10.86 -12.13
C ALA A 85 9.37 11.83 -12.53
N PRO A 86 9.23 13.15 -12.28
CA PRO A 86 8.10 13.81 -11.63
C PRO A 86 6.84 13.79 -12.49
N LEU A 87 5.69 13.76 -11.84
CA LEU A 87 4.38 13.79 -12.50
C LEU A 87 3.47 14.84 -11.83
N ASP A 88 2.49 15.33 -12.57
CA ASP A 88 1.50 16.30 -12.08
C ASP A 88 0.13 15.68 -11.81
N VAL A 89 -0.82 16.51 -11.39
CA VAL A 89 -2.17 16.05 -11.01
C VAL A 89 -2.89 15.41 -12.20
N ILE A 90 -2.68 15.93 -13.41
CA ILE A 90 -3.32 15.42 -14.63
C ILE A 90 -2.75 14.03 -14.93
N ASP A 91 -1.43 13.85 -14.84
CA ASP A 91 -0.79 12.54 -15.00
C ASP A 91 -1.37 11.51 -14.03
N ALA A 92 -1.58 11.90 -12.76
CA ALA A 92 -2.12 11.03 -11.73
C ALA A 92 -3.58 10.65 -12.00
N GLU A 93 -4.43 11.61 -12.36
CA GLU A 93 -5.84 11.37 -12.70
C GLU A 93 -5.98 10.48 -13.95
N GLU A 94 -5.17 10.73 -14.98
CA GLU A 94 -5.12 9.89 -16.18
C GLU A 94 -4.70 8.47 -15.82
N MET A 95 -3.64 8.30 -15.03
CA MET A 95 -3.14 7.00 -14.58
C MET A 95 -4.23 6.21 -13.82
N ILE A 96 -5.04 6.88 -13.00
CA ILE A 96 -6.16 6.25 -12.30
C ILE A 96 -7.27 5.82 -13.26
N SER A 97 -7.58 6.65 -14.26
CA SER A 97 -8.65 6.36 -15.22
C SER A 97 -8.27 5.33 -16.30
N GLU A 98 -6.97 5.09 -16.50
CA GLU A 98 -6.43 4.20 -17.54
C GLU A 98 -6.59 2.71 -17.19
N ILE A 99 -6.68 2.36 -15.91
CA ILE A 99 -6.87 0.96 -15.52
C ILE A 99 -8.23 0.45 -15.99
N ARG A 100 -8.28 -0.79 -16.47
CA ARG A 100 -9.51 -1.40 -17.01
C ARG A 100 -10.62 -1.49 -15.98
N THR A 101 -10.24 -1.59 -14.71
CA THR A 101 -11.14 -1.69 -13.56
C THR A 101 -11.52 -0.34 -12.97
N TYR A 102 -11.17 0.78 -13.59
CA TYR A 102 -11.57 2.13 -13.17
C TYR A 102 -13.08 2.28 -12.88
N PRO A 103 -14.02 1.65 -13.63
CA PRO A 103 -15.44 1.71 -13.29
C PRO A 103 -15.79 1.24 -11.87
N ILE A 104 -14.97 0.40 -11.24
CA ILE A 104 -15.15 0.00 -9.83
C ILE A 104 -14.95 1.20 -8.90
N LEU A 105 -14.00 2.08 -9.20
CA LEU A 105 -13.76 3.31 -8.43
C LEU A 105 -14.88 4.35 -8.64
N LEU A 106 -15.65 4.24 -9.71
CA LEU A 106 -16.85 5.05 -9.93
C LEU A 106 -18.07 4.54 -9.15
N GLY A 107 -17.97 3.38 -8.51
CA GLY A 107 -19.05 2.71 -7.80
C GLY A 107 -19.76 1.69 -8.69
N VAL A 108 -20.11 0.55 -8.11
CA VAL A 108 -20.92 -0.50 -8.75
C VAL A 108 -22.22 -0.70 -7.99
N ARG A 109 -23.32 -0.97 -8.69
CA ARG A 109 -24.60 -1.40 -8.10
C ARG A 109 -25.12 -0.48 -6.96
N GLY A 110 -25.04 0.83 -7.16
CA GLY A 110 -25.56 1.82 -6.20
C GLY A 110 -24.56 2.23 -5.11
N GLU A 111 -23.33 1.71 -5.15
CA GLU A 111 -22.23 2.22 -4.32
C GLU A 111 -21.84 3.65 -4.72
N GLY A 112 -21.35 4.43 -3.74
CA GLY A 112 -20.79 5.75 -3.99
C GLY A 112 -19.46 5.70 -4.75
N ARG A 113 -19.15 6.79 -5.45
CA ARG A 113 -17.84 7.02 -6.07
C ARG A 113 -16.76 7.00 -4.98
N ARG A 114 -15.60 6.41 -5.29
CA ARG A 114 -14.43 6.38 -4.41
C ARG A 114 -13.65 7.70 -4.44
N ASP A 115 -12.86 7.94 -3.41
CA ASP A 115 -12.05 9.15 -3.28
C ASP A 115 -10.85 9.16 -4.24
N ILE A 116 -11.12 9.52 -5.49
CA ILE A 116 -10.12 9.57 -6.57
C ILE A 116 -9.07 10.63 -6.26
N GLU A 117 -9.48 11.75 -5.67
CA GLU A 117 -8.60 12.84 -5.28
C GLU A 117 -7.58 12.38 -4.23
N GLY A 118 -8.01 11.58 -3.25
CA GLY A 118 -7.12 10.96 -2.26
C GLY A 118 -6.13 9.98 -2.87
N ILE A 119 -6.52 9.21 -3.89
CA ILE A 119 -5.59 8.35 -4.62
C ILE A 119 -4.55 9.19 -5.37
N ALA A 120 -4.98 10.22 -6.10
CA ALA A 120 -4.10 11.08 -6.88
C ALA A 120 -3.06 11.79 -5.99
N ASP A 121 -3.47 12.28 -4.81
CA ASP A 121 -2.56 12.88 -3.83
C ASP A 121 -1.48 11.89 -3.34
N VAL A 122 -1.84 10.62 -3.10
CA VAL A 122 -0.86 9.58 -2.72
C VAL A 122 0.11 9.30 -3.87
N ILE A 123 -0.38 9.16 -5.10
CA ILE A 123 0.46 8.96 -6.29
C ILE A 123 1.48 10.09 -6.42
N LEU A 124 1.05 11.35 -6.29
CA LEU A 124 1.92 12.52 -6.36
C LEU A 124 2.98 12.53 -5.25
N LYS A 125 2.58 12.17 -4.03
CA LYS A 125 3.51 12.08 -2.88
C LYS A 125 4.56 10.98 -3.09
N ILE A 126 4.17 9.83 -3.62
CA ILE A 126 5.09 8.75 -3.97
C ILE A 126 6.04 9.20 -5.08
N GLY A 127 5.53 9.82 -6.14
CA GLY A 127 6.35 10.37 -7.23
C GLY A 127 7.40 11.37 -6.73
N ARG A 128 6.98 12.33 -5.89
CA ARG A 128 7.90 13.30 -5.25
C ARG A 128 8.94 12.61 -4.38
N LEU A 129 8.53 11.67 -3.52
CA LEU A 129 9.44 10.95 -2.64
C LEU A 129 10.50 10.17 -3.44
N MET A 130 10.12 9.54 -4.55
CA MET A 130 11.04 8.83 -5.43
C MET A 130 12.03 9.75 -6.16
N VAL A 131 11.62 10.98 -6.46
CA VAL A 131 12.51 12.01 -7.02
C VAL A 131 13.48 12.54 -5.95
N ASP A 132 12.95 12.90 -4.77
CA ASP A 132 13.69 13.60 -3.73
C ASP A 132 14.65 12.68 -2.94
N VAL A 133 14.36 11.38 -2.86
CA VAL A 133 15.13 10.40 -2.07
C VAL A 133 15.72 9.32 -2.96
N GLU A 134 16.92 9.57 -3.48
CA GLU A 134 17.62 8.69 -4.43
C GLU A 134 17.95 7.30 -3.86
N GLU A 135 18.05 7.18 -2.54
CA GLU A 135 18.32 5.94 -1.83
C GLU A 135 17.12 4.98 -1.83
N ILE A 136 15.90 5.47 -2.06
CA ILE A 136 14.74 4.58 -2.24
C ILE A 136 14.85 3.95 -3.63
N SER A 137 14.96 2.62 -3.66
CA SER A 137 14.89 1.83 -4.89
C SER A 137 13.45 1.44 -5.20
N ASP A 138 12.69 1.09 -4.17
CA ASP A 138 11.32 0.62 -4.27
C ASP A 138 10.51 1.12 -3.07
N ILE A 139 9.29 1.57 -3.33
CA ILE A 139 8.27 1.85 -2.32
C ILE A 139 6.95 1.26 -2.80
N GLU A 140 6.21 0.62 -1.91
CA GLU A 140 4.91 0.05 -2.23
C GLU A 140 3.98 0.23 -1.04
N ILE A 141 2.79 0.77 -1.30
CA ILE A 141 1.66 0.77 -0.38
C ILE A 141 0.70 -0.30 -0.87
N ASN A 142 0.57 -1.38 -0.12
CA ASN A 142 -0.25 -2.52 -0.50
C ASN A 142 -0.83 -3.26 0.73
N PRO A 143 -2.09 -3.03 1.12
CA PRO A 143 -3.07 -2.23 0.40
C PRO A 143 -3.04 -0.74 0.79
N LEU A 144 -3.33 0.13 -0.18
CA LEU A 144 -3.89 1.46 0.04
C LEU A 144 -5.42 1.32 0.03
N MET A 145 -6.04 1.53 1.18
CA MET A 145 -7.49 1.46 1.34
C MET A 145 -8.15 2.77 0.90
N VAL A 146 -9.12 2.69 -0.01
CA VAL A 146 -9.84 3.84 -0.56
C VAL A 146 -11.30 3.81 -0.12
N TYR A 147 -11.79 4.94 0.40
CA TYR A 147 -13.17 5.08 0.87
C TYR A 147 -14.04 5.81 -0.17
N GLU A 148 -15.32 6.00 0.15
CA GLU A 148 -16.18 6.87 -0.64
C GLU A 148 -15.64 8.30 -0.68
N HIS A 149 -15.98 9.04 -1.73
CA HIS A 149 -15.54 10.40 -1.96
C HIS A 149 -15.75 11.29 -0.72
N GLY A 150 -14.67 11.96 -0.28
CA GLY A 150 -14.63 12.75 0.95
C GLY A 150 -14.20 11.96 2.19
N GLY A 151 -14.12 10.63 2.10
CA GLY A 151 -13.64 9.73 3.15
C GLY A 151 -12.12 9.51 3.14
N GLY A 152 -11.42 9.93 2.07
CA GLY A 152 -9.98 9.83 1.92
C GLY A 152 -9.47 8.42 1.66
N VAL A 153 -8.19 8.21 2.01
CA VAL A 153 -7.45 6.96 1.83
C VAL A 153 -6.60 6.63 3.06
N ASN A 154 -6.31 5.35 3.28
CA ASN A 154 -5.43 4.88 4.36
C ASN A 154 -4.43 3.84 3.84
N ALA A 155 -3.13 4.09 4.04
CA ALA A 155 -2.10 3.09 3.81
C ALA A 155 -2.13 2.05 4.94
N VAL A 156 -2.42 0.79 4.60
CA VAL A 156 -2.55 -0.30 5.59
C VAL A 156 -1.23 -1.01 5.82
N ASP A 157 -0.45 -1.19 4.76
CA ASP A 157 0.91 -1.73 4.81
C ASP A 157 1.78 -0.99 3.80
N ILE A 158 3.06 -0.81 4.17
CA ILE A 158 4.04 -0.08 3.37
C ILE A 158 5.37 -0.83 3.42
N ARG A 159 5.92 -1.13 2.25
CA ARG A 159 7.25 -1.67 2.09
C ARG A 159 8.15 -0.66 1.38
N ILE A 160 9.33 -0.43 1.94
CA ILE A 160 10.37 0.42 1.34
C ILE A 160 11.66 -0.38 1.25
N ILE A 161 12.25 -0.43 0.08
CA ILE A 161 13.60 -0.96 -0.16
C ILE A 161 14.52 0.23 -0.40
N VAL A 162 15.61 0.26 0.36
CA VAL A 162 16.65 1.27 0.22
C VAL A 162 17.93 0.63 -0.28
N ARG A 163 18.57 1.28 -1.26
CA ARG A 163 19.91 0.94 -1.72
C ARG A 163 20.93 1.74 -0.92
N ARG A 164 22.09 1.12 -0.65
CA ARG A 164 23.22 1.85 -0.05
C ARG A 164 23.74 2.86 -1.06
N ARG A 165 23.99 4.08 -0.60
CA ARG A 165 24.83 5.03 -1.33
C ARG A 165 26.23 4.42 -1.42
N ASN A 166 26.74 4.25 -2.63
CA ASN A 166 28.16 3.98 -2.81
C ASN A 166 28.89 5.29 -2.43
N VAL A 167 29.48 5.31 -1.24
CA VAL A 167 30.41 6.36 -0.81
C VAL A 167 31.81 5.99 -1.27
#